data_AF-O46666-F1
#
_entry.id   AF-O46666-F1
#
_cell.length_a   1.000
_cell.length_b   1.000
_cell.length_c   1.000
_cell.angle_alpha   90.00
_cell.angle_beta   90.00
_cell.angle_gamma   90.00
#
_symmetry.space_group_name_H-M   'P 1'
#
loop_
_entity.id
_entity.type
_entity.pdbx_description
1 polymer ?
#
loop_
_entity_poly.entity_id
_entity_poly.type
_entity_poly.pdbx_seq_one_letter_code
_entity_poly.pdbx_strand_id
1 'polypeptide(L)' 'GEATKGYLDDPTVPRGSTTATFAAVVLYVENERWDGVPFILRCGKA' A
#
# COMPACT_ATOMS: atom_id res chain seq x y z
N GLY A 1 -16.03 18.51 -3.14
CA GLY A 1 -16.08 17.40 -2.18
C GLY A 1 -14.67 16.90 -1.93
N GLU A 2 -14.37 16.40 -0.75
CA GLU A 2 -13.03 16.01 -0.28
C GLU A 2 -12.21 15.13 -1.25
N ALA A 3 -12.85 14.43 -2.20
CA ALA A 3 -12.24 13.62 -3.26
C ALA A 3 -11.37 14.37 -4.30
N THR A 4 -11.02 15.64 -4.07
CA THR A 4 -10.19 16.44 -5.01
C THR A 4 -8.79 16.76 -4.47
N LYS A 5 -8.52 16.57 -3.17
CA LYS A 5 -7.21 16.83 -2.58
C LYS A 5 -6.40 15.53 -2.55
N GLY A 6 -5.19 15.55 -3.10
CA GLY A 6 -4.25 14.44 -3.03
C GLY A 6 -3.48 14.41 -1.70
N TYR A 7 -2.77 13.31 -1.45
CA TYR A 7 -1.98 13.12 -0.22
C TYR A 7 -0.96 14.24 0.05
N LEU A 8 -0.33 14.80 -0.99
CA LEU A 8 0.63 15.91 -0.86
C LEU A 8 -0.04 17.29 -0.70
N ASP A 9 -1.36 17.39 -0.87
CA ASP A 9 -2.11 18.62 -0.63
C ASP A 9 -2.48 18.79 0.86
N ASP A 10 -2.32 17.74 1.67
CA ASP A 10 -2.46 17.83 3.13
C ASP A 10 -1.29 18.64 3.70
N PRO A 11 -1.54 19.78 4.37
CA PRO A 11 -0.48 20.64 4.90
C PRO A 11 0.36 19.97 6.00
N THR A 12 -0.11 18.86 6.56
CA THR A 12 0.63 18.06 7.54
C THR A 12 1.60 17.08 6.90
N VAL A 13 1.52 16.87 5.58
CA VAL A 13 2.40 15.99 4.82
C VAL A 13 3.56 16.80 4.22
N PRO A 14 4.82 16.35 4.38
CA PRO A 14 5.96 17.00 3.73
C PRO A 14 5.82 17.00 2.20
N ARG A 15 6.10 18.13 1.54
CA ARG A 15 5.92 18.31 0.07
C ARG A 15 6.70 17.31 -0.81
N GLY A 16 7.74 16.68 -0.27
CA GLY A 16 8.53 15.64 -0.95
C GLY A 16 8.29 14.23 -0.41
N SER A 17 7.20 14.00 0.33
CA SER A 17 6.91 12.70 0.93
C SER A 17 6.78 11.62 -0.14
N THR A 18 7.52 10.54 0.03
CA THR A 18 7.41 9.32 -0.79
C THR A 18 6.62 8.23 -0.08
N THR A 19 5.89 8.58 0.99
CA THR A 19 5.04 7.62 1.73
C THR A 19 3.95 7.10 0.79
N ALA A 20 3.95 5.79 0.56
CA ALA A 20 2.98 5.16 -0.32
C ALA A 20 1.57 5.16 0.31
N THR A 21 0.56 5.58 -0.44
CA THR A 21 -0.86 5.45 -0.07
C THR A 21 -1.51 4.17 -0.61
N PHE A 22 -0.77 3.42 -1.43
CA PHE A 22 -1.17 2.13 -1.98
C PHE A 22 0.04 1.20 -2.01
N ALA A 23 -0.19 -0.08 -1.73
CA ALA A 23 0.79 -1.14 -1.90
C ALA A 23 0.14 -2.43 -2.41
N ALA A 24 0.89 -3.17 -3.21
CA ALA A 24 0.56 -4.52 -3.63
C ALA A 24 1.82 -5.39 -3.54
N VAL A 25 1.69 -6.56 -2.93
CA VAL A 25 2.80 -7.51 -2.73
C VAL A 25 2.33 -8.94 -2.93
N VAL A 26 3.28 -9.80 -3.28
CA VAL A 26 3.12 -11.26 -3.25
C VAL A 26 4.00 -11.79 -2.14
N LEU A 27 3.40 -12.48 -1.17
CA LEU A 27 4.11 -13.13 -0.08
C LEU A 27 4.05 -14.63 -0.25
N TYR A 28 5.09 -15.29 0.24
CA TYR A 28 5.16 -16.74 0.37
C TYR A 28 5.40 -17.07 1.84
N VAL A 29 4.76 -18.12 2.32
CA VAL A 29 4.93 -18.60 3.70
C VAL A 29 5.73 -19.88 3.65
N GLU A 30 6.97 -19.84 4.12
CA GLU A 30 7.90 -20.97 4.10
C GLU A 30 7.54 -22.03 5.15
N ASN A 31 6.53 -22.84 4.84
CA ASN A 31 6.22 -24.07 5.57
C ASN A 31 5.54 -25.10 4.65
N GLU A 32 5.48 -26.36 5.09
CA GLU A 32 4.94 -27.46 4.29
C GLU A 32 3.50 -27.26 3.82
N ARG A 33 2.68 -26.58 4.63
CA ARG A 33 1.26 -26.36 4.28
C ARG A 33 1.10 -25.40 3.10
N TRP A 34 1.98 -24.42 2.98
CA TRP A 34 1.85 -23.31 2.02
C TRP A 34 3.02 -23.22 1.04
N ASP A 35 3.82 -24.29 0.92
CA ASP A 35 4.93 -24.33 -0.01
C ASP A 35 4.47 -24.08 -1.45
N GLY A 36 5.12 -23.12 -2.11
CA GLY A 36 4.77 -22.68 -3.46
C GLY A 36 3.47 -21.87 -3.61
N VAL A 37 2.69 -21.62 -2.54
CA VAL A 37 1.40 -20.91 -2.65
C VAL A 37 1.57 -19.39 -2.52
N PRO A 38 1.21 -18.59 -3.56
CA PRO A 38 1.34 -17.13 -3.50
C PRO A 38 0.16 -16.46 -2.77
N PHE A 39 0.47 -15.60 -1.80
CA PHE A 39 -0.49 -14.74 -1.11
C PHE A 39 -0.43 -13.32 -1.65
N ILE A 40 -1.48 -12.90 -2.37
CA ILE A 40 -1.56 -11.57 -2.96
C ILE A 40 -2.24 -10.62 -1.98
N LEU A 41 -1.51 -9.61 -1.51
CA LEU A 41 -2.05 -8.56 -0.65
C LEU A 41 -2.05 -7.25 -1.42
N ARG A 42 -3.18 -6.54 -1.41
CA ARG A 42 -3.32 -5.19 -1.94
C ARG A 42 -4.12 -4.34 -0.97
N CYS A 43 -3.66 -3.12 -0.71
CA CYS A 43 -4.34 -2.17 0.15
C CYS A 43 -4.01 -0.75 -0.29
N GLY A 44 -4.98 0.16 -0.18
CA GLY A 44 -4.72 1.56 -0.36
C GLY A 44 -5.82 2.45 0.19
N LYS A 45 -5.49 3.73 0.29
CA LYS A 45 -6.42 4.83 0.60
C LYS A 45 -6.34 5.87 -0.52
N ALA A 46 -7.45 6.57 -0.71
CA ALA A 46 -7.55 7.74 -1.56
C ALA A 46 -7.51 8.98 -0.67
#